data_AF-A0A2R5EKI1-F1
#
_entry.id   AF-A0A2R5EKI1-F1
#
_cell.length_a   1.000
_cell.length_b   1.000
_cell.length_c   1.000
_cell.angle_alpha   90.00
_cell.angle_beta   90.00
_cell.angle_gamma   90.00
#
_symmetry.space_group_name_H-M   'P 1'
#
loop_
_entity.id
_entity.type
_entity.pdbx_description
1 polymer ?
#
loop_
_entity_poly.entity_id
_entity_poly.type
_entity_poly.pdbx_seq_one_letter_code
_entity_poly.pdbx_strand_id
1 'polypeptide(L)' 'MLFDVEKDPQQHHPIQDDELEQRMITLMLGLMAEHDSPEEQYVRLGLERF' A
#
# COMPACT_ATOMS: atom_id res chain seq x y z
N MET A 1 4.01 5.00 0.52
CA MET A 1 5.27 4.87 1.29
C MET A 1 5.47 3.43 1.73
N LEU A 2 6.66 2.88 1.46
CA LEU A 2 7.06 1.52 1.82
C LEU A 2 8.25 1.54 2.78
N PHE A 3 8.32 0.55 3.67
CA PHE A 3 9.40 0.39 4.64
C PHE A 3 9.83 -1.07 4.70
N ASP A 4 11.11 -1.29 4.96
CA ASP A 4 11.63 -2.60 5.34
C ASP A 4 11.47 -2.76 6.85
N VAL A 5 10.45 -3.49 7.29
CA VAL A 5 10.14 -3.64 8.72
C VAL A 5 11.19 -4.42 9.50
N GLU A 6 12.04 -5.20 8.82
CA GLU A 6 13.13 -5.95 9.47
C GLU A 6 14.36 -5.07 9.67
N LYS A 7 14.73 -4.28 8.66
CA LYS A 7 15.92 -3.40 8.72
C LYS A 7 15.63 -2.02 9.28
N ASP A 8 14.39 -1.55 9.19
CA ASP A 8 13.93 -0.24 9.64
C ASP A 8 12.64 -0.36 10.47
N PRO A 9 12.70 -1.01 11.65
CA PRO A 9 11.54 -1.24 12.50
C PRO A 9 10.90 0.06 13.03
N GLN A 10 11.67 1.17 13.03
CA GLN A 10 11.17 2.51 13.40
C GLN A 10 10.64 3.31 12.20
N GLN A 11 10.72 2.77 10.98
CA GLN A 11 10.20 3.38 9.75
C GLN A 11 10.79 4.78 9.47
N HIS A 12 12.09 4.97 9.73
CA HIS A 12 12.78 6.24 9.49
C HIS A 12 13.28 6.40 8.05
N HIS A 13 13.43 5.30 7.32
CA HIS A 13 14.05 5.23 6.00
C HIS A 13 13.07 4.63 4.99
N PRO A 14 12.17 5.45 4.41
CA PRO A 14 11.24 4.98 3.39
C PRO A 14 12.00 4.47 2.16
N ILE A 15 11.50 3.38 1.58
CA ILE A 15 11.97 2.85 0.30
C ILE A 15 11.44 3.75 -0.81
N GLN A 16 12.35 4.29 -1.63
CA GLN A 16 12.01 5.07 -2.82
C GLN A 16 12.21 4.21 -4.07
N ASP A 17 11.14 3.52 -4.46
CA ASP A 17 11.09 2.64 -5.63
C ASP A 17 9.64 2.62 -6.17
N ASP A 18 9.42 3.31 -7.28
CA ASP A 18 8.09 3.49 -7.87
C ASP A 18 7.50 2.16 -8.38
N GLU A 19 8.33 1.27 -8.94
CA GLU A 19 7.85 -0.03 -9.44
C GLU A 19 7.41 -0.92 -8.28
N LEU A 20 8.18 -0.91 -7.19
CA LEU A 20 7.82 -1.64 -5.98
C LEU A 20 6.55 -1.08 -5.34
N GLU A 21 6.41 0.26 -5.28
CA GLU A 21 5.22 0.91 -4.75
C GLU A 21 3.96 0.53 -5.56
N GLN A 22 4.03 0.60 -6.89
CA GLN A 22 2.93 0.18 -7.76
C GLN A 22 2.56 -1.30 -7.59
N ARG A 23 3.56 -2.17 -7.47
CA ARG A 23 3.33 -3.59 -7.23
C ARG A 23 2.60 -3.83 -5.90
N MET A 24 3.01 -3.16 -4.83
CA MET A 24 2.39 -3.31 -3.50
C MET A 24 0.96 -2.76 -3.48
N ILE A 25 0.70 -1.63 -4.14
CA ILE A 25 -0.65 -1.07 -4.30
C ILE A 25 -1.55 -2.06 -5.05
N THR A 26 -1.07 -2.64 -6.17
CA THR A 26 -1.83 -3.59 -6.97
C THR A 26 -2.24 -4.83 -6.17
N LEU A 27 -1.31 -5.39 -5.37
CA LEU A 27 -1.60 -6.53 -4.49
C LEU A 27 -2.63 -6.16 -3.43
N MET A 28 -2.53 -4.97 -2.85
CA MET A 28 -3.46 -4.48 -1.83
C MET A 28 -4.88 -4.30 -2.40
N LEU A 29 -5.00 -3.69 -3.58
CA LEU A 29 -6.30 -3.54 -4.26
C LEU A 29 -6.96 -4.88 -4.54
N GLY A 30 -6.18 -5.87 -4.99
CA GLY A 30 -6.69 -7.23 -5.21
C GLY A 30 -7.27 -7.86 -3.95
N LEU A 31 -6.55 -7.76 -2.82
CA LEU A 31 -7.01 -8.28 -1.52
C LEU A 31 -8.22 -7.51 -0.99
N MET A 32 -8.25 -6.18 -1.17
CA MET A 32 -9.38 -5.36 -0.76
C MET A 32 -10.65 -5.71 -1.53
N ALA A 33 -10.53 -5.94 -2.85
CA ALA A 33 -11.63 -6.39 -3.69
C ALA A 33 -12.09 -7.81 -3.33
N GLU A 34 -11.16 -8.74 -3.08
CA GLU A 34 -11.47 -10.12 -2.68
C GLU A 34 -12.29 -10.19 -1.38
N HIS A 35 -12.06 -9.24 -0.47
CA HIS A 35 -12.74 -9.18 0.82
C HIS A 35 -13.91 -8.17 0.87
N ASP A 36 -14.39 -7.69 -0.28
CA ASP A 36 -15.48 -6.70 -0.37
C ASP A 36 -15.24 -5.49 0.56
N SER A 37 -13.99 -5.01 0.61
CA SER A 37 -13.63 -3.86 1.44
C SER A 37 -14.49 -2.66 1.05
N PRO A 38 -15.04 -1.92 2.02
CA PRO A 38 -15.95 -0.83 1.71
C PRO A 38 -15.21 0.37 1.09
N GLU A 39 -15.91 1.18 0.31
CA GLU A 39 -15.33 2.27 -0.50
C GLU A 39 -14.51 3.25 0.35
N GLU A 40 -14.93 3.51 1.59
CA GLU A 40 -14.22 4.40 2.51
C GLU A 40 -12.80 3.91 2.83
N GLN A 41 -12.50 2.62 2.67
CA GLN A 41 -11.15 2.09 2.84
C GLN A 41 -10.20 2.54 1.73
N TYR A 42 -10.67 2.62 0.49
CA TYR A 42 -9.87 3.11 -0.63
C TYR A 42 -9.59 4.60 -0.46
N VAL A 43 -10.62 5.38 -0.10
CA VAL A 43 -10.48 6.82 0.18
C VAL A 43 -9.51 7.07 1.34
N ARG A 44 -9.59 6.29 2.43
CA ARG A 44 -8.67 6.40 3.58
C ARG A 44 -7.21 6.20 3.19
N LEU A 45 -6.95 5.35 2.20
CA LEU A 45 -5.62 5.03 1.70
C LEU A 45 -5.18 5.91 0.53
N GLY A 46 -6.04 6.81 0.04
CA GLY A 46 -5.77 7.63 -1.15
C GLY A 46 -5.75 6.81 -2.45
N LEU A 47 -6.43 5.66 -2.47
CA LEU A 47 -6.45 4.70 -3.57
C LEU A 47 -7.72 4.78 -4.43
N GLU A 48 -8.59 5.77 -4.21
CA GLU A 48 -9.89 5.89 -4.88
C GLU A 48 -9.83 6.20 -6.39
N ARG A 49 -8.62 6.41 -6.93
CA ARG A 49 -8.39 6.73 -8.35
C ARG A 49 -7.61 5.67 -9.12
N PHE A 50 -7.26 4.55 -8.47
CA PHE A 50 -6.52 3.45 -9.09
C PHE A 50 -7.45 2.47 -9.81
#